data_AF-A0A321LWA3-F1
#
_entry.id   AF-A0A321LWA3-F1
#
_cell.length_a   1.000
_cell.length_b   1.000
_cell.length_c   1.000
_cell.angle_alpha   90.00
_cell.angle_beta   90.00
_cell.angle_gamma   90.00
#
_symmetry.space_group_name_H-M   'P 1'
#
loop_
_entity.id
_entity.type
_entity.pdbx_description
1 polymer ?
#
loop_
_entity_poly.entity_id
_entity_poly.type
_entity_poly.pdbx_seq_one_letter_code
_entity_poly.pdbx_strand_id
1 'polypeptide(L)'
;MIFGDALISIEELCEELRRRIPELAVDDSNRAYTMAVKEALAEVAEALDLRMFCTDSDRKTKEFLLDFVLWSDKPGEQKSVLAVESEWGKPGDKNVKNRADQVVEDFEKLLVFKAPLKLMLFQADDEGMRRAIHNGLREYLTTFAQHVKGEQYLFMEFSHGHCYSYTWAASNDGLCPNAHLRAMDAKSENARTFRKRAAAATRDATPVVPASR
;
A
#
# COMPACT_ATOMS: atom_id res chain seq x y z
N MET A 1 -10.79 -6.25 21.78
CA MET A 1 -10.17 -5.79 20.51
C MET A 1 -11.03 -4.65 20.00
N ILE A 2 -10.50 -3.44 19.77
CA ILE A 2 -11.31 -2.24 19.48
C ILE A 2 -12.15 -2.40 18.20
N PHE A 3 -11.63 -3.10 17.21
CA PHE A 3 -12.30 -3.25 15.91
C PHE A 3 -13.16 -4.53 15.76
N GLY A 4 -13.17 -5.41 16.76
CA GLY A 4 -13.71 -6.78 16.62
C GLY A 4 -12.93 -7.61 15.59
N ASP A 5 -13.53 -8.71 15.14
CA ASP A 5 -12.90 -9.59 14.14
C ASP A 5 -12.95 -8.98 12.73
N ALA A 6 -11.91 -9.22 11.94
CA ALA A 6 -11.85 -8.83 10.55
C ALA A 6 -12.78 -9.73 9.72
N LEU A 7 -13.57 -9.14 8.82
CA LEU A 7 -14.51 -9.86 7.97
C LEU A 7 -13.84 -10.53 6.75
N ILE A 8 -12.61 -10.14 6.45
CA ILE A 8 -11.75 -10.72 5.43
C ILE A 8 -10.32 -10.74 5.96
N SER A 9 -9.60 -11.84 5.73
CA SER A 9 -8.17 -11.89 6.09
C SER A 9 -7.35 -11.03 5.14
N ILE A 10 -6.17 -10.61 5.59
CA ILE A 10 -5.26 -9.84 4.74
C ILE A 10 -4.75 -10.67 3.55
N GLU A 11 -4.61 -11.98 3.74
CA GLU A 11 -4.22 -12.94 2.70
C GLU A 11 -5.31 -13.07 1.62
N GLU A 12 -6.57 -13.27 2.02
CA GLU A 12 -7.71 -13.35 1.09
C GLU A 12 -7.87 -12.06 0.29
N LEU A 13 -7.82 -10.89 0.96
CA LEU A 13 -7.91 -9.60 0.28
C LEU A 13 -6.75 -9.42 -0.71
N CYS A 14 -5.53 -9.76 -0.31
CA CYS A 14 -4.36 -9.64 -1.16
C CYS A 14 -4.47 -10.49 -2.44
N GLU A 15 -4.87 -11.75 -2.31
CA GLU A 15 -5.03 -12.63 -3.49
C GLU A 15 -6.16 -12.17 -4.41
N GLU A 16 -7.28 -11.74 -3.85
CA GLU A 16 -8.42 -11.30 -4.65
C GLU A 16 -8.07 -10.03 -5.45
N LEU A 17 -7.46 -9.03 -4.80
CA LEU A 17 -7.05 -7.80 -5.47
C LEU A 17 -5.93 -8.03 -6.49
N ARG A 18 -4.95 -8.88 -6.15
CA ARG A 18 -3.84 -9.23 -7.03
C ARG A 18 -4.33 -9.86 -8.33
N ARG A 19 -5.33 -10.73 -8.25
CA ARG A 19 -5.93 -11.38 -9.42
C ARG A 19 -6.77 -10.38 -10.22
N ARG A 20 -7.67 -9.65 -9.56
CA ARG A 20 -8.71 -8.87 -10.23
C ARG A 20 -8.23 -7.56 -10.84
N ILE A 21 -7.40 -6.80 -10.14
CA ILE A 21 -7.02 -5.46 -10.60
C ILE A 21 -6.41 -5.51 -12.02
N PRO A 22 -5.45 -6.43 -12.32
CA PRO A 22 -4.92 -6.54 -13.69
C PRO A 22 -5.94 -7.05 -14.72
N GLU A 23 -6.91 -7.87 -14.32
CA GLU A 23 -7.97 -8.39 -15.22
C GLU A 23 -8.98 -7.29 -15.60
N LEU A 24 -9.29 -6.38 -14.67
CA LEU A 24 -10.28 -5.32 -14.83
C LEU A 24 -9.67 -4.03 -15.43
N ALA A 25 -8.36 -3.82 -15.30
CA ALA A 25 -7.69 -2.66 -15.86
C ALA A 25 -7.67 -2.76 -17.41
N VAL A 26 -8.42 -1.87 -18.06
CA VAL A 26 -8.55 -1.84 -19.52
C VAL A 26 -7.29 -1.35 -20.25
N ASP A 27 -6.42 -0.61 -19.56
CA ASP A 27 -5.12 -0.13 -20.02
C ASP A 27 -4.21 0.22 -18.83
N ASP A 28 -2.98 0.67 -19.11
CA ASP A 28 -1.97 1.04 -18.10
C ASP A 28 -2.14 2.47 -17.55
N SER A 29 -3.30 3.11 -17.72
CA SER A 29 -3.54 4.44 -17.16
C SER A 29 -3.93 4.38 -15.69
N ASN A 30 -3.55 5.42 -14.93
CA ASN A 30 -3.98 5.58 -13.53
C ASN A 30 -5.50 5.48 -13.37
N ARG A 31 -6.25 6.05 -14.34
CA ARG A 31 -7.71 6.02 -14.31
C ARG A 31 -8.22 4.58 -14.44
N ALA A 32 -7.67 3.79 -15.35
CA ALA A 32 -8.06 2.39 -15.50
C ALA A 32 -7.78 1.58 -14.23
N TYR A 33 -6.61 1.78 -13.61
CA TYR A 33 -6.27 1.12 -12.35
C TYR A 33 -7.15 1.56 -11.17
N THR A 34 -7.43 2.85 -10.99
CA THR A 34 -8.37 3.32 -9.96
C THR A 34 -9.78 2.74 -10.17
N MET A 35 -10.26 2.65 -11.42
CA MET A 35 -11.55 2.03 -11.72
C MET A 35 -11.55 0.52 -11.45
N ALA A 36 -10.48 -0.19 -11.82
CA ALA A 36 -10.30 -1.61 -11.53
C ALA A 36 -10.28 -1.90 -10.03
N VAL A 37 -9.63 -1.05 -9.23
CA VAL A 37 -9.66 -1.12 -7.77
C VAL A 37 -11.07 -0.90 -7.23
N LYS A 38 -11.77 0.13 -7.70
CA LYS A 38 -13.15 0.41 -7.30
C LYS A 38 -14.07 -0.79 -7.56
N GLU A 39 -13.96 -1.40 -8.73
CA GLU A 39 -14.77 -2.54 -9.12
C GLU A 39 -14.41 -3.79 -8.30
N ALA A 40 -13.13 -4.13 -8.16
CA ALA A 40 -12.69 -5.24 -7.33
C ALA A 40 -13.13 -5.10 -5.86
N LEU A 41 -13.04 -3.89 -5.28
CA LEU A 41 -13.50 -3.62 -3.92
C LEU A 41 -15.02 -3.61 -3.79
N ALA A 42 -15.76 -3.17 -4.81
CA ALA A 42 -17.23 -3.22 -4.80
C ALA A 42 -17.71 -4.68 -4.69
N GLU A 43 -17.07 -5.59 -5.41
CA GLU A 43 -17.40 -7.01 -5.34
C GLU A 43 -17.05 -7.64 -3.99
N VAL A 44 -15.89 -7.27 -3.42
CA VAL A 44 -15.53 -7.68 -2.04
C VAL A 44 -16.56 -7.15 -1.04
N ALA A 45 -17.01 -5.90 -1.22
CA ALA A 45 -18.01 -5.30 -0.35
C ALA A 45 -19.36 -6.04 -0.44
N GLU A 46 -19.82 -6.34 -1.66
CA GLU A 46 -21.06 -7.08 -1.90
C GLU A 46 -21.01 -8.48 -1.28
N ALA A 47 -19.90 -9.21 -1.49
CA ALA A 47 -19.72 -10.56 -0.94
C ALA A 47 -19.74 -10.60 0.60
N LEU A 48 -19.36 -9.49 1.26
CA LEU A 48 -19.28 -9.37 2.71
C LEU A 48 -20.48 -8.64 3.33
N ASP A 49 -21.48 -8.25 2.52
CA ASP A 49 -22.62 -7.42 2.94
C ASP A 49 -22.16 -6.11 3.59
N LEU A 50 -21.25 -5.41 2.91
CA LEU A 50 -20.67 -4.13 3.31
C LEU A 50 -21.06 -3.02 2.33
N ARG A 51 -21.14 -1.81 2.88
CA ARG A 51 -21.32 -0.60 2.08
C ARG A 51 -19.97 -0.02 1.70
N MET A 52 -19.79 0.31 0.42
CA MET A 52 -18.63 1.05 -0.05
C MET A 52 -18.92 2.55 -0.15
N PHE A 53 -18.06 3.36 0.46
CA PHE A 53 -17.95 4.79 0.22
C PHE A 53 -16.74 5.05 -0.68
N CYS A 54 -16.88 5.97 -1.62
CA CYS A 54 -15.78 6.38 -2.48
C CYS A 54 -15.88 7.87 -2.79
N THR A 55 -14.74 8.51 -3.03
CA THR A 55 -14.71 9.90 -3.48
C THR A 55 -15.16 9.96 -4.94
N ASP A 56 -16.40 10.40 -5.19
CA ASP A 56 -16.90 10.62 -6.55
C ASP A 56 -16.59 12.04 -7.05
N SER A 57 -16.40 12.13 -8.35
CA SER A 57 -16.20 13.35 -9.14
C SER A 57 -17.42 14.29 -9.15
N ASP A 58 -18.61 13.81 -8.78
CA ASP A 58 -19.78 14.67 -8.61
C ASP A 58 -19.55 15.63 -7.43
N ARG A 59 -19.76 16.93 -7.67
CA ARG A 59 -19.36 18.01 -6.75
C ARG A 59 -20.00 17.92 -5.36
N LYS A 60 -21.01 17.07 -5.17
CA LYS A 60 -21.77 16.91 -3.92
C LYS A 60 -21.16 15.90 -2.94
N THR A 61 -20.21 15.06 -3.35
CA THR A 61 -19.57 14.03 -2.49
C THR A 61 -18.09 14.27 -2.25
N LYS A 62 -17.62 15.51 -2.39
CA LYS A 62 -16.21 15.94 -2.32
C LYS A 62 -15.49 15.76 -0.98
N GLU A 63 -16.07 15.06 -0.01
CA GLU A 63 -15.63 15.13 1.39
C GLU A 63 -15.33 13.77 2.02
N PHE A 64 -14.93 12.77 1.23
CA PHE A 64 -14.29 11.59 1.81
C PHE A 64 -12.78 11.80 1.85
N LEU A 65 -12.19 11.61 3.03
CA LEU A 65 -10.75 11.81 3.26
C LEU A 65 -9.90 10.83 2.45
N LEU A 66 -10.45 9.64 2.17
CA LEU A 66 -9.79 8.53 1.49
C LEU A 66 -10.47 8.20 0.16
N ASP A 67 -9.74 7.55 -0.75
CA ASP A 67 -10.29 7.06 -2.01
C ASP A 67 -11.47 6.11 -1.81
N PHE A 68 -11.32 5.11 -0.91
CA PHE A 68 -12.38 4.14 -0.63
C PHE A 68 -12.45 3.75 0.85
N VAL A 69 -13.66 3.48 1.33
CA VAL A 69 -13.91 2.87 2.64
C VAL A 69 -15.01 1.81 2.53
N LEU A 70 -14.76 0.62 3.07
CA LEU A 70 -15.79 -0.38 3.30
C LEU A 70 -16.31 -0.28 4.73
N TRP A 71 -17.62 -0.31 4.89
CA TRP A 71 -18.32 -0.02 6.13
C TRP A 71 -19.40 -1.07 6.40
N SER A 72 -19.45 -1.55 7.64
CA SER A 72 -20.54 -2.39 8.11
C SER A 72 -21.67 -1.49 8.60
N ASP A 73 -22.86 -1.60 8.02
CA ASP A 73 -24.06 -0.88 8.49
C ASP A 73 -24.92 -1.74 9.45
N LYS A 74 -24.43 -2.92 9.85
CA LYS A 74 -25.16 -3.85 10.70
C LYS A 74 -25.47 -3.22 12.08
N PRO A 75 -26.69 -3.36 12.59
CA PRO A 75 -27.07 -2.80 13.89
C PRO A 75 -26.15 -3.24 15.03
N GLY A 76 -25.50 -2.28 15.70
CA GLY A 76 -24.58 -2.57 16.81
C GLY A 76 -23.14 -2.87 16.37
N GLU A 77 -22.88 -2.91 15.07
CA GLU A 77 -21.56 -3.16 14.46
C GLU A 77 -21.21 -2.08 13.43
N GLN A 78 -21.77 -0.87 13.57
CA GLN A 78 -21.46 0.23 12.66
C GLN A 78 -20.00 0.67 12.78
N LYS A 79 -19.19 0.29 11.80
CA LYS A 79 -17.74 0.54 11.80
C LYS A 79 -17.17 0.47 10.40
N SER A 80 -16.05 1.16 10.21
CA SER A 80 -15.15 0.93 9.10
C SER A 80 -14.51 -0.46 9.21
N VAL A 81 -14.46 -1.16 8.08
CA VAL A 81 -13.86 -2.49 7.96
C VAL A 81 -12.55 -2.40 7.19
N LEU A 82 -12.53 -1.61 6.12
CA LEU A 82 -11.36 -1.41 5.27
C LEU A 82 -11.27 0.07 4.90
N ALA A 83 -10.07 0.63 5.02
CA ALA A 83 -9.72 1.96 4.53
C ALA A 83 -8.69 1.83 3.41
N VAL A 84 -8.86 2.57 2.32
CA VAL A 84 -8.04 2.39 1.11
C VAL A 84 -7.60 3.73 0.55
N GLU A 85 -6.33 3.81 0.17
CA GLU A 85 -5.78 4.84 -0.71
C GLU A 85 -5.05 4.20 -1.89
N SER A 86 -5.08 4.86 -3.04
CA SER A 86 -4.42 4.40 -4.27
C SER A 86 -3.67 5.53 -4.98
N GLU A 87 -2.35 5.38 -5.14
CA GLU A 87 -1.51 6.38 -5.80
C GLU A 87 -0.65 5.77 -6.91
N TRP A 88 -1.00 6.08 -8.15
CA TRP A 88 -0.38 5.53 -9.36
C TRP A 88 0.69 6.45 -9.95
N GLY A 89 0.76 7.71 -9.52
CA GLY A 89 1.67 8.77 -9.93
C GLY A 89 1.44 9.29 -11.35
N LYS A 90 1.74 10.55 -11.63
CA LYS A 90 1.40 11.17 -12.93
C LYS A 90 2.37 10.75 -14.05
N PRO A 91 1.88 10.21 -15.18
CA PRO A 91 2.72 9.96 -16.35
C PRO A 91 3.44 11.23 -16.80
N GLY A 92 4.77 11.18 -16.88
CA GLY A 92 5.60 12.29 -17.38
C GLY A 92 6.11 13.29 -16.33
N ASP A 93 5.79 13.12 -15.05
CA ASP A 93 6.40 13.93 -13.98
C ASP A 93 7.86 13.47 -13.73
N LYS A 94 8.80 14.12 -14.44
CA LYS A 94 10.24 13.80 -14.38
C LYS A 94 10.93 14.27 -13.10
N ASN A 95 10.23 14.93 -12.19
CA ASN A 95 10.76 15.24 -10.87
C ASN A 95 10.64 14.01 -9.97
N VAL A 96 11.56 13.07 -10.16
CA VAL A 96 11.68 11.76 -9.47
C VAL A 96 11.65 11.84 -7.92
N LYS A 97 11.80 13.03 -7.33
CA LYS A 97 11.61 13.22 -5.88
C LYS A 97 10.13 13.22 -5.45
N ASN A 98 9.21 13.66 -6.29
CA ASN A 98 7.83 13.97 -5.89
C ASN A 98 6.88 12.75 -5.84
N ARG A 99 7.12 11.69 -6.62
CA ARG A 99 6.16 10.58 -6.70
C ARG A 99 6.16 9.68 -5.47
N ALA A 100 7.34 9.42 -4.89
CA ALA A 100 7.40 8.68 -3.63
C ALA A 100 6.73 9.48 -2.50
N ASP A 101 6.92 10.81 -2.50
CA ASP A 101 6.30 11.72 -1.54
C ASP A 101 4.77 11.71 -1.67
N GLN A 102 4.20 11.70 -2.89
CA GLN A 102 2.75 11.57 -3.10
C GLN A 102 2.17 10.31 -2.45
N VAL A 103 2.80 9.14 -2.67
CA VAL A 103 2.38 7.87 -2.03
C VAL A 103 2.44 7.97 -0.51
N VAL A 104 3.45 8.68 0.02
CA VAL A 104 3.63 8.87 1.47
C VAL A 104 2.61 9.85 2.04
N GLU A 105 2.30 10.95 1.34
CA GLU A 105 1.27 11.91 1.70
C GLU A 105 -0.13 11.25 1.75
N ASP A 106 -0.45 10.39 0.80
CA ASP A 106 -1.70 9.61 0.83
C ASP A 106 -1.69 8.60 1.97
N PHE A 107 -0.55 7.97 2.26
CA PHE A 107 -0.41 7.10 3.41
C PHE A 107 -0.65 7.82 4.75
N GLU A 108 -0.28 9.10 4.89
CA GLU A 108 -0.59 9.89 6.08
C GLU A 108 -2.08 10.00 6.35
N LYS A 109 -2.88 10.22 5.30
CA LYS A 109 -4.35 10.25 5.41
C LYS A 109 -4.87 8.90 5.88
N LEU A 110 -4.32 7.82 5.33
CA LEU A 110 -4.69 6.46 5.70
C LEU A 110 -4.37 6.15 7.18
N LEU A 111 -3.26 6.66 7.73
CA LEU A 111 -2.87 6.45 9.13
C LEU A 111 -3.86 7.01 10.14
N VAL A 112 -4.39 8.20 9.89
CA VAL A 112 -5.29 8.88 10.83
C VAL A 112 -6.69 8.26 10.84
N PHE A 113 -7.08 7.58 9.78
CA PHE A 113 -8.37 6.92 9.68
C PHE A 113 -8.42 5.65 10.54
N LYS A 114 -9.45 5.48 11.37
CA LYS A 114 -9.58 4.28 12.22
C LYS A 114 -10.31 3.18 11.45
N ALA A 115 -9.60 2.09 11.16
CA ALA A 115 -10.11 0.87 10.54
C ALA A 115 -9.20 -0.31 10.91
N PRO A 116 -9.74 -1.53 11.10
CA PRO A 116 -8.93 -2.72 11.40
C PRO A 116 -7.96 -3.06 10.28
N LEU A 117 -8.38 -2.91 9.03
CA LEU A 117 -7.55 -3.15 7.86
C LEU A 117 -7.39 -1.86 7.06
N LYS A 118 -6.15 -1.57 6.66
CA LYS A 118 -5.76 -0.42 5.85
C LYS A 118 -5.00 -0.91 4.63
N LEU A 119 -5.37 -0.43 3.46
CA LEU A 119 -4.78 -0.82 2.19
C LEU A 119 -4.17 0.40 1.51
N MET A 120 -2.88 0.31 1.18
CA MET A 120 -2.22 1.27 0.30
C MET A 120 -1.86 0.58 -1.00
N LEU A 121 -2.45 1.05 -2.09
CA LEU A 121 -2.15 0.61 -3.45
C LEU A 121 -1.25 1.65 -4.09
N PHE A 122 -0.18 1.22 -4.75
CA PHE A 122 0.72 2.15 -5.41
C PHE A 122 1.45 1.55 -6.60
N GLN A 123 2.05 2.43 -7.40
CA GLN A 123 3.00 2.04 -8.44
C GLN A 123 4.40 2.59 -8.11
N ALA A 124 5.42 1.76 -8.35
CA ALA A 124 6.80 2.20 -8.38
C ALA A 124 7.41 1.90 -9.76
N ASP A 125 7.98 2.92 -10.40
CA ASP A 125 8.57 2.79 -11.73
C ASP A 125 9.89 2.00 -11.70
N ASP A 126 10.66 2.16 -10.62
CA ASP A 126 11.96 1.54 -10.46
C ASP A 126 12.25 1.16 -8.99
N GLU A 127 13.37 0.46 -8.77
CA GLU A 127 13.80 0.03 -7.44
C GLU A 127 14.14 1.19 -6.50
N GLY A 128 14.62 2.31 -7.05
CA GLY A 128 14.92 3.52 -6.28
C GLY A 128 13.66 4.12 -5.68
N MET A 129 12.61 4.28 -6.51
CA MET A 129 11.29 4.75 -6.09
C MET A 129 10.64 3.79 -5.10
N ARG A 130 10.63 2.48 -5.37
CA ARG A 130 10.12 1.46 -4.42
C ARG A 130 10.78 1.59 -3.05
N ARG A 131 12.10 1.78 -3.02
CA ARG A 131 12.86 1.95 -1.78
C ARG A 131 12.49 3.23 -1.06
N ALA A 132 12.33 4.34 -1.79
CA ALA A 132 11.92 5.62 -1.21
C ALA A 132 10.54 5.49 -0.55
N ILE A 133 9.56 4.92 -1.26
CA ILE A 133 8.22 4.64 -0.74
C ILE A 133 8.30 3.78 0.53
N HIS A 134 8.98 2.62 0.46
CA HIS A 134 9.08 1.71 1.60
C HIS A 134 9.76 2.32 2.83
N ASN A 135 10.69 3.26 2.61
CA ASN A 135 11.34 3.98 3.71
C ASN A 135 10.39 5.01 4.31
N GLY A 136 9.68 5.79 3.49
CA GLY A 136 8.66 6.74 3.96
C GLY A 136 7.55 6.04 4.73
N LEU A 137 6.97 4.97 4.17
CA LEU A 137 5.97 4.15 4.86
C LEU A 137 6.47 3.67 6.23
N ARG A 138 7.72 3.16 6.30
CA ARG A 138 8.31 2.69 7.56
C ARG A 138 8.50 3.84 8.55
N GLU A 139 8.99 4.98 8.10
CA GLU A 139 9.19 6.16 8.95
C GLU A 139 7.88 6.53 9.64
N TYR A 140 6.80 6.69 8.88
CA TYR A 140 5.48 6.99 9.44
C TYR A 140 4.95 5.89 10.38
N LEU A 141 5.09 4.62 10.02
CA LEU A 141 4.71 3.51 10.91
C LEU A 141 5.50 3.51 12.24
N THR A 142 6.71 4.06 12.27
CA THR A 142 7.51 4.14 13.50
C THR A 142 7.22 5.37 14.34
N THR A 143 6.87 6.49 13.71
CA THR A 143 6.71 7.80 14.37
C THR A 143 5.26 8.15 14.68
N PHE A 144 4.29 7.48 14.05
CA PHE A 144 2.88 7.73 14.30
C PHE A 144 2.47 7.24 15.70
N ALA A 145 2.05 8.18 16.54
CA ALA A 145 1.81 7.94 17.97
C ALA A 145 0.39 7.44 18.29
N GLN A 146 -0.43 7.15 17.28
CA GLN A 146 -1.85 6.83 17.47
C GLN A 146 -2.25 5.50 16.81
N HIS A 147 -1.32 4.56 16.64
CA HIS A 147 -1.71 3.21 16.25
C HIS A 147 -2.63 2.59 17.28
N VAL A 148 -3.52 1.73 16.81
CA VAL A 148 -4.35 0.88 17.65
C VAL A 148 -3.85 -0.56 17.50
N LYS A 149 -3.64 -1.24 18.61
CA LYS A 149 -3.21 -2.64 18.61
C LYS A 149 -4.17 -3.49 17.79
N GLY A 150 -3.61 -4.26 16.86
CA GLY A 150 -4.36 -5.11 15.96
C GLY A 150 -4.73 -4.46 14.63
N GLU A 151 -4.42 -3.18 14.41
CA GLU A 151 -4.48 -2.61 13.06
C GLU A 151 -3.54 -3.37 12.13
N GLN A 152 -4.05 -3.76 10.97
CA GLN A 152 -3.33 -4.43 9.91
C GLN A 152 -3.23 -3.53 8.70
N TYR A 153 -2.06 -3.55 8.08
CA TYR A 153 -1.72 -2.76 6.91
C TYR A 153 -1.32 -3.70 5.80
N LEU A 154 -1.95 -3.54 4.64
CA LEU A 154 -1.62 -4.18 3.39
C LEU A 154 -1.08 -3.13 2.43
N PHE A 155 0.11 -3.37 1.90
CA PHE A 155 0.77 -2.51 0.92
C PHE A 155 0.92 -3.32 -0.36
N MET A 156 0.29 -2.87 -1.44
CA MET A 156 0.31 -3.57 -2.72
C MET A 156 0.88 -2.66 -3.80
N GLU A 157 1.98 -3.11 -4.39
CA GLU A 157 2.66 -2.44 -5.48
C GLU A 157 2.31 -3.10 -6.81
N PHE A 158 1.80 -2.34 -7.77
CA PHE A 158 1.61 -2.78 -9.15
C PHE A 158 2.63 -2.09 -10.05
N SER A 159 3.48 -2.86 -10.72
CA SER A 159 4.56 -2.34 -11.58
C SER A 159 4.84 -3.32 -12.71
N HIS A 160 4.70 -2.88 -13.97
CA HIS A 160 5.05 -3.63 -15.18
C HIS A 160 4.45 -5.06 -15.23
N GLY A 161 3.15 -5.20 -14.97
CA GLY A 161 2.48 -6.52 -14.94
C GLY A 161 2.89 -7.40 -13.75
N HIS A 162 3.54 -6.83 -12.74
CA HIS A 162 3.85 -7.50 -11.49
C HIS A 162 3.12 -6.85 -10.33
N CYS A 163 2.54 -7.69 -9.47
CA CYS A 163 2.13 -7.30 -8.14
C CYS A 163 3.18 -7.76 -7.12
N TYR A 164 3.52 -6.89 -6.18
CA TYR A 164 4.27 -7.19 -4.95
C TYR A 164 3.44 -6.76 -3.75
N SER A 165 3.51 -7.52 -2.66
CA SER A 165 2.66 -7.26 -1.50
C SER A 165 3.44 -7.40 -0.20
N TYR A 166 3.18 -6.47 0.71
CA TYR A 166 3.80 -6.38 2.01
C TYR A 166 2.75 -6.10 3.07
N THR A 167 3.01 -6.59 4.28
CA THR A 167 2.12 -6.36 5.42
C THR A 167 2.89 -5.82 6.63
N TRP A 168 2.17 -5.09 7.48
CA TRP A 168 2.59 -4.78 8.83
C TRP A 168 1.36 -4.78 9.74
N ALA A 169 1.55 -5.09 11.03
CA ALA A 169 0.49 -5.03 12.02
C ALA A 169 0.97 -4.34 13.30
N ALA A 170 0.13 -3.48 13.86
CA ALA A 170 0.41 -2.79 15.10
C ALA A 170 0.35 -3.79 16.27
N SER A 171 1.51 -4.05 16.89
CA SER A 171 1.62 -4.97 18.04
C SER A 171 1.14 -4.38 19.36
N ASN A 172 1.02 -3.05 19.42
CA ASN A 172 0.69 -2.28 20.62
C ASN A 172 0.03 -0.96 20.23
N ASP A 173 -0.71 -0.37 21.16
CA ASP A 173 -1.27 0.97 20.98
C ASP A 173 -0.15 2.02 21.01
N GLY A 174 -0.34 3.11 20.26
CA GLY A 174 0.59 4.23 20.22
C GLY A 174 1.80 4.01 19.32
N LEU A 175 2.99 4.40 19.79
CA LEU A 175 4.23 4.34 18.99
C LEU A 175 4.70 2.90 18.73
N CYS A 176 5.18 2.65 17.52
CA CYS A 176 5.69 1.34 17.09
C CYS A 176 7.13 1.45 16.52
N PRO A 177 8.17 1.69 17.35
CA PRO A 177 9.52 2.03 16.86
C PRO A 177 10.22 0.91 16.07
N ASN A 178 9.73 -0.34 16.15
CA ASN A 178 10.29 -1.50 15.47
C ASN A 178 9.44 -1.95 14.26
N ALA A 179 8.65 -1.05 13.69
CA ALA A 179 7.82 -1.35 12.53
C ALA A 179 8.68 -1.79 11.32
N HIS A 180 8.33 -2.93 10.75
CA HIS A 180 8.99 -3.48 9.57
C HIS A 180 7.96 -4.13 8.65
N LEU A 181 8.01 -3.76 7.38
CA LEU A 181 7.21 -4.40 6.35
C LEU A 181 7.68 -5.85 6.17
N ARG A 182 6.73 -6.79 6.12
CA ARG A 182 6.94 -8.21 5.86
C ARG A 182 6.43 -8.52 4.47
N ALA A 183 7.25 -9.14 3.63
CA ALA A 183 6.78 -9.58 2.32
C ALA A 183 5.80 -10.75 2.48
N MET A 184 4.72 -10.76 1.68
CA MET A 184 3.71 -11.83 1.77
C MET A 184 4.05 -13.06 0.92
N ASP A 185 4.99 -12.94 -0.01
CA ASP A 185 5.43 -14.04 -0.87
C ASP A 185 6.91 -13.91 -1.27
N ALA A 186 7.45 -14.97 -1.86
CA ALA A 186 8.84 -15.03 -2.29
C ALA A 186 9.17 -13.99 -3.36
N LYS A 187 8.21 -13.63 -4.22
CA LYS A 187 8.41 -12.62 -5.27
C LYS A 187 8.64 -11.23 -4.65
N SER A 188 7.83 -10.88 -3.67
CA SER A 188 7.90 -9.63 -2.90
C SER A 188 9.16 -9.60 -2.03
N GLU A 189 9.58 -10.73 -1.45
CA GLU A 189 10.83 -10.82 -0.70
C GLU A 189 12.06 -10.66 -1.63
N ASN A 190 12.01 -11.24 -2.83
CA ASN A 190 13.07 -11.08 -3.82
C ASN A 190 13.20 -9.62 -4.29
N ALA A 191 12.08 -8.93 -4.51
CA ALA A 191 12.07 -7.52 -4.87
C ALA A 191 12.75 -6.62 -3.82
N ARG A 192 12.75 -7.02 -2.54
CA ARG A 192 13.50 -6.34 -1.47
C ARG A 192 14.98 -6.67 -1.44
N THR A 193 15.34 -7.91 -1.77
CA THR A 193 16.68 -8.48 -1.51
C THR A 193 17.66 -8.32 -2.66
N PHE A 194 17.26 -7.83 -3.85
CA PHE A 194 18.15 -7.55 -4.99
C PHE A 194 19.40 -6.71 -4.63
N ARG A 195 19.37 -6.02 -3.49
CA ARG A 195 20.53 -5.34 -2.91
C ARG A 195 21.64 -6.21 -2.32
N LYS A 196 21.37 -7.39 -1.73
CA LYS A 196 22.44 -8.12 -1.02
C LYS A 196 23.56 -8.61 -1.96
N ARG A 197 23.24 -8.90 -3.22
CA ARG A 197 24.24 -9.38 -4.20
C ARG A 197 25.02 -8.25 -4.86
N ALA A 198 24.37 -7.14 -5.24
CA ALA A 198 25.06 -6.03 -5.93
C ALA A 198 26.04 -5.27 -5.02
N ALA A 199 25.69 -5.08 -3.74
CA ALA A 199 26.57 -4.42 -2.76
C ALA A 199 27.71 -5.31 -2.26
N ALA A 200 27.57 -6.64 -2.35
CA ALA A 200 28.66 -7.59 -2.09
C ALA A 200 29.64 -7.65 -3.26
N ALA A 201 29.15 -7.64 -4.50
CA ALA A 201 29.98 -7.69 -5.71
C ALA A 201 30.84 -6.43 -5.96
N THR A 202 30.47 -5.28 -5.40
CA THR A 202 31.25 -4.03 -5.52
C THR A 202 32.37 -3.89 -4.49
N ARG A 203 32.45 -4.78 -3.48
CA ARG A 203 33.51 -4.77 -2.47
C ARG A 203 34.73 -5.63 -2.81
N ASP A 204 34.64 -6.48 -3.84
CA ASP A 204 35.76 -7.32 -4.31
C ASP A 204 36.55 -6.73 -5.49
N ALA A 205 36.19 -5.52 -5.96
CA ALA A 205 36.98 -4.82 -6.96
C ALA A 205 38.22 -4.19 -6.29
N THR A 206 39.34 -4.93 -6.29
CA THR A 206 40.63 -4.42 -5.85
C THR A 206 41.03 -3.22 -6.71
N PRO A 207 41.41 -2.07 -6.14
CA PRO A 207 41.83 -0.92 -6.93
C PRO A 207 43.12 -1.25 -7.68
N VAL A 208 43.05 -1.26 -9.01
CA VAL A 208 44.23 -1.33 -9.88
C VAL A 208 44.92 0.02 -9.80
N VAL A 209 46.02 0.09 -9.03
CA VAL A 209 46.89 1.27 -8.97
C VAL A 209 47.60 1.39 -10.33
N PRO A 210 47.48 2.51 -11.06
CA PRO A 210 48.22 2.69 -12.30
C PRO A 210 49.71 2.85 -11.98
N ALA A 211 50.56 2.08 -12.65
CA ALA A 211 52.00 2.26 -12.60
C ALA A 211 52.38 3.60 -13.25
N SER A 212 52.91 4.53 -12.45
CA SER A 212 53.51 5.78 -12.91
C SER A 212 54.77 5.50 -13.73
N ARG A 213 54.84 6.12 -14.91
CA ARG A 213 56.03 6.15 -15.80
C ARG A 213 57.02 7.22 -15.36
#